data_AF-A0A4Q3T1B7-F1
#
_entry.id   AF-A0A4Q3T1B7-F1
#
_cell.length_a   1.000
_cell.length_b   1.000
_cell.length_c   1.000
_cell.angle_alpha   90.00
_cell.angle_beta   90.00
_cell.angle_gamma   90.00
#
_symmetry.space_group_name_H-M   'P 1'
#
loop_
_entity.id
_entity.type
_entity.pdbx_description
1 polymer ?
#
loop_
_entity_poly.entity_id
_entity_poly.type
_entity_poly.pdbx_seq_one_letter_code
_entity_poly.pdbx_strand_id
1 'polypeptide(L)'
;AYAEIGHVYAISSSESGGDTRWPTSEVITAVAAVPQWLTALVMVASSDAIATCPRKLAERHAEMFGLQVLDPPFEPLSFKVSALRRSGAQDAGVDWFLDQVRRAVG
;
A
#
# COMPACT_ATOMS: atom_id res chain seq x y z
N ALA A 1 8.81 -19.22 8.62
CA ALA A 1 8.91 -18.82 7.21
C ALA A 1 8.59 -17.34 7.00
N TYR A 2 7.33 -16.91 6.75
CA TYR A 2 7.01 -15.50 6.45
C TYR A 2 7.53 -14.50 7.50
N ALA A 3 7.38 -14.80 8.79
CA ALA A 3 7.81 -13.92 9.89
C ALA A 3 9.33 -13.78 10.05
N GLU A 4 10.08 -14.76 9.54
CA GLU A 4 11.55 -14.83 9.66
C GLU A 4 12.25 -14.13 8.49
N ILE A 5 11.55 -13.94 7.36
CA ILE A 5 12.06 -13.14 6.24
C ILE A 5 12.11 -11.68 6.68
N GLY A 6 13.13 -10.92 6.29
CA GLY A 6 13.21 -9.51 6.59
C GLY A 6 12.10 -8.72 5.91
N HIS A 7 11.44 -7.82 6.64
CA HIS A 7 10.35 -6.99 6.12
C HIS A 7 10.72 -5.52 5.98
N VAL A 8 10.31 -4.91 4.87
CA VAL A 8 10.37 -3.47 4.62
C VAL A 8 8.97 -2.87 4.70
N TYR A 9 8.80 -1.81 5.48
CA TYR A 9 7.49 -1.16 5.71
C TYR A 9 7.45 0.27 5.16
N ALA A 10 6.33 0.63 4.55
CA ALA A 10 5.97 2.03 4.33
C ALA A 10 5.26 2.59 5.57
N ILE A 11 5.76 3.69 6.14
CA ILE A 11 5.27 4.22 7.43
C ILE A 11 4.63 5.60 7.33
N SER A 12 4.67 6.27 6.17
CA SER A 12 4.00 7.57 6.06
C SER A 12 2.50 7.43 6.27
N SER A 13 1.93 8.30 7.11
CA SER A 13 0.49 8.34 7.35
C SER A 13 -0.33 8.63 6.08
N SER A 14 0.29 9.30 5.09
CA SER A 14 -0.29 9.51 3.76
C SER A 14 -0.42 8.24 2.92
N GLU A 15 0.32 7.18 3.27
CA GLU A 15 0.44 5.92 2.51
C GLU A 15 -0.17 4.72 3.25
N SER A 16 -0.09 4.72 4.58
CA SER A 16 -0.56 3.62 5.45
C SER A 16 -1.93 3.89 6.08
N GLY A 17 -2.55 5.05 5.81
CA GLY A 17 -3.86 5.40 6.38
C GLY A 17 -3.87 5.50 7.91
N GLY A 18 -2.70 5.66 8.53
CA GLY A 18 -2.56 5.70 9.98
C GLY A 18 -2.55 4.33 10.66
N ASP A 19 -2.30 3.22 9.95
CA ASP A 19 -1.89 1.98 10.63
C ASP A 19 -0.52 2.21 11.27
N THR A 20 -0.54 2.49 12.58
CA THR A 20 0.63 2.74 13.41
C THR A 20 1.04 1.51 14.20
N ARG A 21 0.44 0.34 13.93
CA ARG A 21 0.83 -0.90 14.59
C ARG A 21 2.19 -1.32 14.08
N TRP A 22 3.20 -1.01 14.87
CA TRP A 22 4.54 -1.46 14.62
C TRP A 22 4.60 -2.97 14.79
N PRO A 23 5.22 -3.68 13.84
CA PRO A 23 5.54 -5.07 14.07
C PRO A 23 6.46 -5.20 15.27
N THR A 24 6.06 -6.05 16.22
CA THR A 24 6.99 -6.53 17.23
C THR A 24 7.81 -7.66 16.61
N SER A 25 9.05 -7.84 17.08
CA SER A 25 9.90 -8.96 16.66
C SER A 25 9.30 -10.33 16.98
N GLU A 26 8.28 -10.37 17.83
CA GLU A 26 7.49 -11.58 18.12
C GLU A 26 6.56 -11.96 16.96
N VAL A 27 6.20 -11.00 16.10
CA VAL A 27 5.27 -11.19 14.98
C VAL A 27 6.00 -11.28 13.65
N ILE A 28 6.93 -10.36 13.37
CA ILE A 28 7.72 -10.31 12.12
C ILE A 28 9.06 -9.60 12.30
N THR A 29 10.06 -9.97 11.51
CA THR A 29 11.40 -9.36 11.52
C THR A 29 11.44 -8.12 10.64
N ALA A 30 11.38 -6.93 11.23
CA ALA A 30 11.51 -5.68 10.48
C ALA A 30 12.99 -5.32 10.21
N VAL A 31 13.36 -5.14 8.94
CA VAL A 31 14.73 -4.75 8.54
C VAL A 31 14.82 -3.30 8.08
N ALA A 32 13.70 -2.70 7.65
CA ALA A 32 13.65 -1.28 7.31
C ALA A 32 12.23 -0.70 7.42
N ALA A 33 12.18 0.60 7.70
CA ALA A 33 10.97 1.41 7.64
C ALA A 33 11.25 2.65 6.79
N VAL A 34 10.46 2.85 5.74
CA VAL A 34 10.62 3.90 4.74
C VAL A 34 9.36 4.73 4.62
N PRO A 35 9.43 6.00 4.16
CA PRO A 35 8.25 6.84 4.12
C PRO A 35 7.24 6.39 3.06
N GLN A 36 7.67 5.91 1.89
CA GLN A 36 6.81 5.74 0.72
C GLN A 36 6.81 4.29 0.21
N TRP A 37 5.70 3.83 -0.35
CA TRP A 37 5.58 2.47 -0.87
C TRP A 37 6.55 2.16 -2.00
N LEU A 38 6.75 3.09 -2.93
CA LEU A 38 7.68 2.89 -4.05
C LEU A 38 9.12 2.70 -3.56
N THR A 39 9.52 3.38 -2.49
CA THR A 39 10.83 3.16 -1.86
C THR A 39 10.92 1.76 -1.25
N ALA A 40 9.85 1.27 -0.62
CA ALA A 40 9.81 -0.09 -0.09
C ALA A 40 9.99 -1.14 -1.21
N LEU A 41 9.30 -0.96 -2.34
CA LEU A 41 9.42 -1.86 -3.49
C LEU A 41 10.83 -1.86 -4.10
N VAL A 42 11.49 -0.70 -4.19
CA VAL A 42 12.89 -0.61 -4.65
C VAL A 42 13.86 -1.34 -3.71
N MET A 43 13.65 -1.24 -2.39
CA MET A 43 14.46 -1.97 -1.42
C MET A 43 14.26 -3.48 -1.50
N VAL A 44 13.00 -3.92 -1.64
CA VAL A 44 12.66 -5.35 -1.86
C VAL A 44 13.31 -5.86 -3.15
N ALA A 45 13.26 -5.09 -4.25
CA ALA A 45 13.87 -5.48 -5.52
C ALA A 45 15.40 -5.61 -5.49
N SER A 46 16.05 -5.05 -4.47
CA SER A 46 17.51 -5.06 -4.29
C SER A 46 17.97 -5.87 -3.09
N SER A 47 17.10 -6.68 -2.48
CA SER A 47 17.41 -7.50 -1.30
C SER A 47 16.61 -8.79 -1.24
N ASP A 48 16.87 -9.62 -0.23
CA ASP A 48 16.08 -10.82 0.08
C ASP A 48 14.89 -10.50 1.02
N ALA A 49 14.59 -9.21 1.24
CA ALA A 49 13.48 -8.79 2.07
C ALA A 49 12.16 -8.87 1.30
N ILE A 50 11.04 -8.80 2.03
CA ILE A 50 9.69 -8.71 1.46
C ILE A 50 8.97 -7.47 1.99
N ALA A 51 7.87 -7.09 1.33
CA ALA A 51 6.98 -6.04 1.80
C ALA A 51 5.53 -6.49 1.62
N THR A 52 4.71 -6.24 2.65
CA THR A 52 3.25 -6.41 2.56
C THR A 52 2.63 -5.05 2.25
N CYS A 53 1.96 -4.97 1.10
CA CYS A 53 1.42 -3.72 0.57
C CYS A 53 0.05 -3.95 -0.10
N PRO A 54 -0.70 -2.89 -0.47
CA PRO A 54 -1.94 -3.01 -1.22
C PRO A 54 -1.79 -3.84 -2.51
N ARG A 55 -2.71 -4.78 -2.72
CA ARG A 55 -2.69 -5.67 -3.91
C ARG A 55 -2.55 -4.90 -5.23
N LYS A 56 -3.37 -3.87 -5.45
CA LYS A 56 -3.32 -3.06 -6.69
C LYS A 56 -1.99 -2.32 -6.87
N LEU A 57 -1.31 -1.95 -5.79
CA LEU A 57 0.02 -1.34 -5.86
C LEU A 57 1.05 -2.40 -6.26
N ALA A 58 1.03 -3.57 -5.62
CA ALA A 58 1.91 -4.69 -5.96
C ALA A 58 1.76 -5.09 -7.43
N GLU A 59 0.52 -5.35 -7.88
CA GLU A 59 0.21 -5.76 -9.26
C GLU A 59 0.65 -4.71 -10.29
N ARG A 60 0.47 -3.42 -9.99
CA ARG A 60 0.83 -2.33 -10.91
C ARG A 60 2.34 -2.18 -11.10
N HIS A 61 3.13 -2.51 -10.09
CA HIS A 61 4.56 -2.19 -10.06
C HIS A 61 5.48 -3.43 -10.06
N ALA A 62 4.93 -4.64 -9.91
CA ALA A 62 5.70 -5.87 -9.86
C ALA A 62 6.56 -6.06 -11.11
N GLU A 63 5.98 -5.94 -12.30
CA GLU A 63 6.72 -6.10 -13.57
C GLU A 63 7.85 -5.06 -13.69
N MET A 64 7.55 -3.79 -13.38
CA MET A 64 8.53 -2.68 -13.46
C MET A 64 9.77 -2.92 -12.59
N PHE A 65 9.59 -3.51 -11.41
CA PHE A 65 10.67 -3.76 -10.45
C PHE A 65 11.21 -5.20 -10.48
N GLY A 66 10.71 -6.06 -11.38
CA GLY A 66 11.09 -7.47 -11.42
C GLY A 66 10.68 -8.27 -10.18
N LEU A 67 9.58 -7.87 -9.52
CA LEU A 67 9.08 -8.48 -8.30
C LEU A 67 8.00 -9.52 -8.57
N GLN A 68 7.81 -10.43 -7.61
CA GLN A 68 6.69 -11.37 -7.58
C GLN A 68 5.64 -10.92 -6.56
N VAL A 69 4.36 -11.07 -6.90
CA VAL A 69 3.25 -10.85 -5.96
C VAL A 69 2.84 -12.19 -5.39
N LEU A 70 2.83 -12.29 -4.06
CA LEU A 70 2.47 -13.49 -3.32
C LEU A 70 1.27 -13.21 -2.41
N ASP A 71 0.40 -14.20 -2.25
CA ASP A 71 -0.65 -14.13 -1.23
C ASP A 71 -0.04 -14.37 0.16
N PRO A 72 -0.35 -13.53 1.17
CA PRO A 72 0.16 -13.73 2.51
C PRO A 72 -0.48 -14.95 3.17
N PRO A 73 0.18 -15.57 4.17
CA PRO A 73 -0.34 -16.74 4.88
C PRO A 73 -1.41 -16.39 5.94
N PHE A 74 -2.08 -15.25 5.78
CA PHE A 74 -3.11 -14.72 6.67
C PHE A 74 -4.12 -13.90 5.86
N GLU A 75 -5.32 -13.70 6.42
CA GLU A 75 -6.33 -12.88 5.76
C GLU A 75 -5.87 -11.42 5.66
N PRO A 76 -5.75 -10.85 4.45
CA PRO A 76 -5.32 -9.46 4.28
C PRO A 76 -6.36 -8.48 4.83
N LEU A 77 -5.89 -7.36 5.38
CA LEU A 77 -6.79 -6.28 5.79
C LEU A 77 -7.40 -5.61 4.55
N SER A 78 -8.74 -5.57 4.49
CA SER A 78 -9.45 -4.78 3.51
C SER A 78 -9.55 -3.32 3.97
N PHE A 79 -9.29 -2.37 3.07
CA PHE A 79 -9.49 -0.95 3.35
C PHE A 79 -10.32 -0.28 2.25
N LYS A 80 -11.08 0.75 2.61
CA LYS A 80 -11.98 1.47 1.70
C LYS A 80 -11.30 2.71 1.13
N VAL A 81 -11.18 2.77 -0.19
CA VAL A 81 -10.75 3.97 -0.91
C VAL A 81 -11.98 4.84 -1.18
N SER A 82 -11.93 6.13 -0.81
CA SER A 82 -13.04 7.07 -0.98
C SER A 82 -12.56 8.37 -1.63
N ALA A 83 -13.32 8.87 -2.61
CA ALA A 83 -13.16 10.23 -3.12
C ALA A 83 -14.02 11.20 -2.30
N LEU A 84 -13.42 12.26 -1.77
CA LEU A 84 -14.07 13.21 -0.85
C LEU A 84 -14.07 14.61 -1.43
N ARG A 85 -15.13 15.37 -1.16
CA ARG A 85 -15.22 16.81 -1.42
C ARG A 85 -15.64 17.58 -0.17
N ARG A 86 -15.30 18.86 -0.10
CA ARG A 86 -15.75 19.74 0.98
C ARG A 86 -17.28 19.91 0.91
N SER A 87 -17.95 19.87 2.07
CA SER A 87 -19.37 20.20 2.17
C SER A 87 -19.64 21.65 1.75
N GLY A 88 -20.75 21.90 1.05
CA GLY A 88 -21.14 23.23 0.58
C GLY A 88 -20.37 23.76 -0.64
N ALA A 89 -19.35 23.05 -1.11
CA ALA A 89 -18.65 23.39 -2.36
C ALA A 89 -19.33 22.70 -3.54
N GLN A 90 -20.44 23.27 -4.01
CA GLN A 90 -21.07 22.86 -5.26
C GLN A 90 -20.30 23.47 -6.43
N ASP A 91 -19.72 22.60 -7.25
CA ASP A 91 -18.98 22.97 -8.45
C ASP A 91 -19.23 21.90 -9.51
N ALA A 92 -19.74 22.31 -10.67
CA ALA A 92 -20.12 21.40 -11.74
C ALA A 92 -18.90 20.63 -12.30
N GLY A 93 -17.70 21.22 -12.24
CA GLY A 93 -16.46 20.55 -12.65
C GLY A 93 -16.06 19.45 -11.68
N VAL A 94 -16.19 19.68 -10.37
CA VAL A 94 -15.97 18.66 -9.34
C VAL A 94 -17.01 17.53 -9.46
N ASP A 95 -18.28 17.86 -9.72
CA ASP A 95 -19.33 16.84 -9.93
C ASP A 95 -19.02 15.97 -11.16
N TRP A 96 -18.66 16.59 -12.28
CA TRP A 96 -18.22 15.89 -13.48
C TRP A 96 -17.01 14.99 -13.19
N PHE A 97 -15.98 15.50 -12.49
CA PHE A 97 -14.77 14.74 -12.18
C PHE A 97 -15.06 13.55 -11.27
N LEU A 98 -15.86 13.72 -10.23
CA LEU A 98 -16.26 12.62 -9.35
C LEU A 98 -17.07 11.55 -10.10
N ASP A 99 -17.87 11.96 -11.09
CA ASP A 99 -18.54 11.00 -11.99
C ASP A 99 -17.53 10.24 -12.85
N GLN A 100 -16.51 10.91 -13.41
CA GLN A 100 -15.44 10.23 -14.14
C GLN A 100 -14.67 9.24 -13.25
N VAL A 101 -14.36 9.62 -12.01
CA VAL A 101 -13.69 8.72 -11.05
C VAL A 101 -14.55 7.50 -10.77
N ARG A 102 -15.87 7.65 -10.57
CA ARG A 102 -16.78 6.50 -10.37
C ARG A 102 -16.77 5.56 -11.57
N ARG A 103 -16.80 6.08 -12.79
CA ARG A 103 -16.75 5.28 -14.03
C ARG A 103 -15.43 4.55 -14.21
N ALA A 104 -14.33 5.10 -13.73
CA ALA A 104 -13.00 4.50 -13.85
C ALA A 104 -12.71 3.44 -12.77
N VAL A 105 -13.44 3.47 -11.65
CA VAL A 105 -13.25 2.54 -10.52
C VAL A 105 -14.26 1.38 -10.56
N GLY A 106 -15.40 1.56 -11.24
CA GLY A 106 -16.34 0.48 -11.58
C GLY A 106 -15.87 -0.35 -12.77
#